data_AF-A0A1R3I7D4-F1
#
_entry.id   AF-A0A1R3I7D4-F1
#
_cell.length_a   1.000
_cell.length_b   1.000
_cell.length_c   1.000
_cell.angle_alpha   90.00
_cell.angle_beta   90.00
_cell.angle_gamma   90.00
#
_symmetry.space_group_name_H-M   'P 1'
#
loop_
_entity.id
_entity.type
_entity.pdbx_description
1 polymer ?
#
loop_
_entity_poly.entity_id
_entity_poly.type
_entity_poly.pdbx_seq_one_letter_code
_entity_poly.pdbx_strand_id
1 'polypeptide(L)'
;MEKLVSSWCSNIKALPESYIFPPETRPGNLTVPTYNSNIPVIDLSKAEGQNRTEMVEQILKASEEFGFFQVVNHGIPENLMNQAMDIFKEFFEILPAEEKAMLYSEDPKKSCRLLTSTPNYNWEKNHLWRDNLRHPCHPLEECIKDWPEKPIKYREVMAIFSVEAKKLGSRILEFIAEGLGLESGYFRADRRPGKLDFPSCNSVPVIDLGNGDDDRPEIVEQMLKACQEIGVFQVVNHGVSEEIINETRSMYKEFFEMPEEDKASLITEDHEKQCKLVTGSTRHNGNKLNLWRDNLKHPCHPLEDCMKSWPEKPTRYREVVAAYSTEIKKLGSRILELLCQGLGIENSSYFEGKLSEDLQMSVNYYPPCPDPSLTLGIPPHHDPTLITILHQGDVSGLQLLKDGEWFNVEAHPNAFVVNIGYQLQVISNNKVKSCEHRAVTNSNDTRITIVCFLYPASDSIIEPAASLVNESNPPLCRAFQSKEFMRNFYSMGGNGELALQPFK
;
A
#
# COMPACT_ATOMS: atom_id res chain seq x y z
N MET A 1 12.53 -37.33 -19.97
CA MET A 1 14.00 -37.43 -20.01
C MET A 1 14.57 -36.95 -21.35
N GLU A 2 13.91 -37.25 -22.47
CA GLU A 2 14.34 -36.86 -23.83
C GLU A 2 14.42 -35.34 -24.11
N LYS A 3 13.81 -34.50 -23.27
CA LYS A 3 13.79 -33.04 -23.48
C LYS A 3 15.03 -32.31 -22.96
N LEU A 4 15.67 -32.77 -21.87
CA LEU A 4 16.79 -32.06 -21.24
C LEU A 4 18.06 -32.10 -22.10
N VAL A 5 18.52 -30.95 -22.61
CA VAL A 5 19.72 -30.88 -23.47
C VAL A 5 20.93 -31.45 -22.74
N SER A 6 21.09 -31.14 -21.45
CA SER A 6 22.19 -31.64 -20.60
C SER A 6 22.18 -33.17 -20.39
N SER A 7 21.12 -33.88 -20.78
CA SER A 7 21.02 -35.33 -20.63
C SER A 7 21.40 -36.11 -21.89
N TRP A 8 21.42 -35.48 -23.07
CA TRP A 8 21.70 -36.17 -24.34
C TRP A 8 22.69 -35.45 -25.25
N CYS A 9 23.07 -34.20 -24.97
CA CYS A 9 23.95 -33.40 -25.83
C CYS A 9 25.31 -34.06 -26.10
N SER A 10 25.83 -34.86 -25.17
CA SER A 10 27.09 -35.60 -25.32
C SER A 10 27.03 -36.77 -26.32
N ASN A 11 25.82 -37.20 -26.70
CA ASN A 11 25.60 -38.46 -27.43
C ASN A 11 25.21 -38.25 -28.91
N ILE A 12 25.22 -37.02 -29.41
CA ILE A 12 24.83 -36.69 -30.78
C ILE A 12 26.04 -36.37 -31.65
N LYS A 13 25.93 -36.66 -32.95
CA LYS A 13 26.95 -36.31 -33.97
C LYS A 13 26.55 -35.11 -34.83
N ALA A 14 25.28 -34.70 -34.78
CA ALA A 14 24.73 -33.59 -35.53
C ALA A 14 23.62 -32.91 -34.71
N LEU A 15 23.41 -31.61 -34.94
CA LEU A 15 22.34 -30.84 -34.29
C LEU A 15 20.96 -31.27 -34.81
N PRO A 16 19.96 -31.46 -33.94
CA PRO A 16 18.58 -31.68 -34.38
C PRO A 16 18.03 -30.45 -35.12
N GLU A 17 17.17 -30.67 -36.12
CA GLU A 17 16.60 -29.58 -36.95
C GLU A 17 15.92 -28.49 -36.13
N SER A 18 15.26 -28.85 -35.03
CA SER A 18 14.61 -27.90 -34.13
C SER A 18 15.59 -26.92 -33.47
N TYR A 19 16.88 -27.24 -33.35
CA TYR A 19 17.91 -26.33 -32.81
C TYR A 19 18.66 -25.55 -33.91
N ILE A 20 18.33 -25.79 -35.19
CA ILE A 20 18.98 -25.12 -36.32
C ILE A 20 18.20 -23.84 -36.67
N PHE A 21 18.71 -22.69 -36.22
CA PHE A 21 18.15 -21.37 -36.51
C PHE A 21 18.22 -21.03 -38.01
N PRO A 22 17.39 -20.11 -38.54
CA PRO A 22 17.50 -19.64 -39.93
C PRO A 22 18.86 -19.01 -40.23
N PRO A 23 19.47 -19.23 -41.42
CA PRO A 23 20.82 -18.76 -41.76
C PRO A 23 21.10 -17.29 -41.44
N GLU A 24 20.11 -16.42 -41.65
CA GLU A 24 20.16 -14.98 -41.42
C GLU A 24 20.26 -14.58 -39.94
N THR A 25 19.90 -15.48 -39.01
CA THR A 25 20.00 -15.27 -37.56
C THR A 25 21.21 -15.98 -36.93
N ARG A 26 21.92 -16.80 -37.71
CA ARG A 26 23.08 -17.54 -37.20
C ARG A 26 24.26 -16.58 -37.05
N PRO A 27 25.10 -16.75 -36.01
CA PRO A 27 26.33 -15.97 -35.87
C PRO A 27 27.38 -16.26 -36.95
N GLY A 28 27.14 -17.20 -37.87
CA GLY A 28 28.07 -17.55 -38.95
C GLY A 28 29.46 -17.99 -38.45
N ASN A 29 30.47 -17.94 -39.33
CA ASN A 29 31.88 -18.05 -38.97
C ASN A 29 32.45 -16.67 -38.62
N LEU A 30 31.71 -15.86 -37.85
CA LEU A 30 32.23 -14.57 -37.41
C LEU A 30 33.34 -14.84 -36.39
N THR A 31 34.59 -14.50 -36.74
CA THR A 31 35.56 -14.03 -35.74
C THR A 31 34.95 -12.79 -35.12
N VAL A 32 34.15 -12.98 -34.08
CA VAL A 32 33.63 -11.88 -33.27
C VAL A 32 34.86 -11.19 -32.70
N PRO A 33 35.17 -9.94 -33.07
CA PRO A 33 36.26 -9.24 -32.41
C PRO A 33 35.91 -9.21 -30.93
N THR A 34 36.75 -9.82 -30.09
CA THR A 34 36.67 -9.58 -28.64
C THR A 34 36.73 -8.09 -28.47
N TYR A 35 35.60 -7.51 -28.06
CA TYR A 35 35.47 -6.09 -27.82
C TYR A 35 36.33 -5.79 -26.59
N ASN A 36 37.64 -5.59 -26.80
CA ASN A 36 38.62 -5.24 -25.77
C ASN A 36 38.47 -3.77 -25.31
N SER A 37 37.31 -3.16 -25.56
CA SER A 37 36.98 -1.81 -25.13
C SER A 37 35.92 -1.88 -24.02
N ASN A 38 36.42 -2.17 -22.82
CA ASN A 38 35.92 -1.73 -21.52
C ASN A 38 34.39 -1.74 -21.30
N ILE A 39 33.78 -2.93 -21.21
CA ILE A 39 32.56 -3.05 -20.37
C ILE A 39 32.95 -2.44 -19.02
N PRO A 40 32.24 -1.41 -18.53
CA PRO A 40 32.65 -0.71 -17.33
C PRO A 40 32.86 -1.68 -16.17
N VAL A 41 34.02 -1.64 -15.53
CA VAL A 41 34.34 -2.43 -14.35
C VAL A 41 34.32 -1.48 -13.16
N ILE A 42 33.31 -1.63 -12.31
CA ILE A 42 33.03 -0.73 -11.20
C ILE A 42 33.53 -1.35 -9.90
N ASP A 43 34.45 -0.66 -9.24
CA ASP A 43 35.08 -1.11 -8.00
C ASP A 43 34.29 -0.65 -6.77
N LEU A 44 33.45 -1.52 -6.23
CA LEU A 44 32.56 -1.18 -5.12
C LEU A 44 33.27 -0.98 -3.78
N SER A 45 34.58 -1.24 -3.64
CA SER A 45 35.28 -0.91 -2.38
C SER A 45 35.50 0.60 -2.21
N LYS A 46 35.37 1.39 -3.27
CA LYS A 46 35.59 2.84 -3.24
C LYS A 46 34.36 3.65 -2.82
N ALA A 47 33.28 3.01 -2.39
CA ALA A 47 31.99 3.68 -2.17
C ALA A 47 31.83 4.38 -0.81
N GLU A 48 32.88 4.45 0.02
CA GLU A 48 32.85 5.09 1.34
C GLU A 48 33.48 6.50 1.29
N GLY A 49 32.82 7.48 1.93
CA GLY A 49 33.32 8.86 2.06
C GLY A 49 33.23 9.70 0.78
N GLN A 50 34.28 10.47 0.48
CA GLN A 50 34.32 11.46 -0.61
C GLN A 50 34.15 10.87 -2.03
N ASN A 51 34.28 9.55 -2.18
CA ASN A 51 34.22 8.85 -3.47
C ASN A 51 32.82 8.31 -3.82
N ARG A 52 31.82 8.52 -2.97
CA ARG A 52 30.45 8.01 -3.18
C ARG A 52 29.76 8.64 -4.39
N THR A 53 29.90 9.96 -4.58
CA THR A 53 29.32 10.67 -5.73
C THR A 53 29.91 10.16 -7.06
N GLU A 54 31.24 9.98 -7.12
CA GLU A 54 31.90 9.40 -8.30
C GLU A 54 31.41 7.97 -8.59
N MET A 55 31.16 7.17 -7.56
CA MET A 55 30.60 5.81 -7.69
C MET A 55 29.22 5.84 -8.35
N VAL A 56 28.35 6.73 -7.87
CA VAL A 56 26.99 6.91 -8.39
C VAL A 56 27.05 7.33 -9.86
N GLU A 57 27.89 8.31 -10.20
CA GLU A 57 28.08 8.77 -11.57
C GLU A 57 28.59 7.64 -12.50
N GLN A 58 29.56 6.83 -12.04
CA GLN A 58 30.06 5.68 -12.81
C GLN A 58 28.96 4.64 -13.08
N ILE A 59 28.16 4.32 -12.06
CA ILE A 59 27.05 3.35 -12.20
C ILE A 59 26.00 3.88 -13.16
N LEU A 60 25.59 5.15 -13.03
CA LEU A 60 24.60 5.74 -13.93
C LEU A 60 25.10 5.79 -15.36
N LYS A 61 26.33 6.28 -15.57
CA LYS A 61 26.92 6.38 -16.91
C LYS A 61 27.03 5.01 -17.58
N ALA A 62 27.49 3.99 -16.85
CA ALA A 62 27.56 2.63 -17.37
C ALA A 62 26.17 2.05 -17.69
N SER A 63 25.18 2.36 -16.85
CA SER A 63 23.78 1.95 -17.08
C SER A 63 23.18 2.62 -18.31
N GLU A 64 23.46 3.90 -18.53
CA GLU A 64 22.98 4.68 -19.67
C GLU A 64 23.66 4.28 -20.99
N GLU A 65 24.99 4.15 -20.99
CA GLU A 65 25.76 3.90 -22.22
C GLU A 65 25.72 2.43 -22.67
N PHE A 66 25.75 1.48 -21.73
CA PHE A 66 25.89 0.05 -22.05
C PHE A 66 24.66 -0.78 -21.67
N GLY A 67 23.86 -0.32 -20.69
CA GLY A 67 22.78 -1.12 -20.10
C GLY A 67 23.25 -2.30 -19.22
N PHE A 68 24.56 -2.51 -19.09
CA PHE A 68 25.18 -3.49 -18.20
C PHE A 68 26.62 -3.10 -17.85
N PHE A 69 27.12 -3.56 -16.70
CA PHE A 69 28.48 -3.34 -16.22
C PHE A 69 28.94 -4.50 -15.35
N GLN A 70 30.25 -4.60 -15.14
CA GLN A 70 30.87 -5.52 -14.21
C GLN A 70 31.10 -4.83 -12.88
N VAL A 71 31.00 -5.57 -11.78
CA VAL A 71 31.37 -5.08 -10.45
C VAL A 71 32.50 -5.93 -9.88
N VAL A 72 33.47 -5.30 -9.22
CA VAL A 72 34.57 -5.95 -8.50
C VAL A 72 34.62 -5.42 -7.08
N ASN A 73 35.32 -6.14 -6.19
CA ASN A 73 35.37 -5.84 -4.75
C ASN A 73 33.98 -5.60 -4.13
N HIS A 74 32.99 -6.36 -4.61
CA HIS A 74 31.57 -6.22 -4.26
C HIS A 74 31.22 -6.79 -2.88
N GLY A 75 32.16 -7.48 -2.22
CA GLY A 75 32.02 -8.00 -0.86
C GLY A 75 31.51 -9.44 -0.76
N ILE A 76 31.14 -10.08 -1.87
CA ILE A 76 30.80 -11.52 -1.87
C ILE A 76 32.10 -12.31 -1.92
N PRO A 77 32.35 -13.26 -0.98
CA PRO A 77 33.59 -14.03 -0.95
C PRO A 77 33.81 -14.83 -2.24
N GLU A 78 35.02 -14.78 -2.80
CA GLU A 78 35.39 -15.52 -4.02
C GLU A 78 35.15 -17.03 -3.88
N ASN A 79 35.51 -17.61 -2.74
CA ASN A 79 35.27 -19.02 -2.44
C ASN A 79 33.77 -19.38 -2.50
N LEU A 80 32.87 -18.49 -2.07
CA LEU A 80 31.44 -18.73 -2.12
C LEU A 80 30.92 -18.70 -3.57
N MET A 81 31.42 -17.78 -4.40
CA MET A 81 31.08 -17.73 -5.83
C MET A 81 31.54 -19.00 -6.56
N ASN A 82 32.76 -19.45 -6.27
CA ASN A 82 33.32 -20.68 -6.84
C ASN A 82 32.50 -21.91 -6.41
N GLN A 83 32.16 -22.03 -5.12
CA GLN A 83 31.30 -23.10 -4.62
C GLN A 83 29.91 -23.10 -5.29
N ALA A 84 29.28 -21.93 -5.45
CA ALA A 84 27.99 -21.83 -6.14
C ALA A 84 28.08 -22.29 -7.60
N MET A 85 29.15 -21.91 -8.31
CA MET A 85 29.40 -22.38 -9.67
C MET A 85 29.64 -23.89 -9.74
N ASP A 86 30.39 -24.45 -8.80
CA ASP A 86 30.66 -25.89 -8.75
C ASP A 86 29.38 -26.70 -8.43
N ILE A 87 28.48 -26.17 -7.59
CA ILE A 87 27.15 -26.76 -7.34
C ILE A 87 26.33 -26.82 -8.64
N PHE A 88 26.34 -25.76 -9.44
CA PHE A 88 25.62 -25.78 -10.72
C PHE A 88 26.26 -26.74 -11.73
N LYS A 89 27.59 -26.84 -11.80
CA LYS A 89 28.25 -27.85 -12.63
C LYS A 89 27.87 -29.26 -12.17
N GLU A 90 27.90 -29.53 -10.87
CA GLU A 90 27.49 -30.82 -10.32
C GLU A 90 26.02 -31.11 -10.66
N PHE A 91 25.13 -30.13 -10.54
CA PHE A 91 23.72 -30.27 -10.90
C PHE A 91 23.51 -30.55 -12.39
N PHE A 92 24.11 -29.77 -13.30
CA PHE A 92 23.82 -29.88 -14.74
C PHE A 92 24.63 -30.98 -15.43
N GLU A 93 25.90 -31.15 -15.08
CA GLU A 93 26.84 -32.05 -15.77
C GLU A 93 26.95 -33.43 -15.12
N ILE A 94 26.92 -33.51 -13.78
CA ILE A 94 27.21 -34.76 -13.05
C ILE A 94 25.94 -35.48 -12.63
N LEU A 95 24.89 -34.75 -12.22
CA LEU A 95 23.66 -35.34 -11.69
C LEU A 95 22.93 -36.18 -12.78
N PRO A 96 22.49 -37.42 -12.45
CA PRO A 96 21.77 -38.26 -13.41
C PRO A 96 20.51 -37.63 -14.00
N ALA A 97 20.17 -38.02 -15.22
CA ALA A 97 19.02 -37.48 -15.93
C ALA A 97 17.68 -37.77 -15.23
N GLU A 98 17.57 -38.90 -14.54
CA GLU A 98 16.42 -39.32 -13.74
C GLU A 98 16.14 -38.36 -12.60
N GLU A 99 17.20 -37.94 -11.89
CA GLU A 99 17.12 -37.01 -10.76
C GLU A 99 16.73 -35.61 -11.25
N LYS A 100 17.38 -35.14 -12.33
CA LYS A 100 17.02 -33.85 -12.97
C LYS A 100 15.58 -33.85 -13.47
N ALA A 101 15.09 -34.98 -14.00
CA ALA A 101 13.73 -35.09 -14.53
C ALA A 101 12.65 -34.90 -13.47
N MET A 102 12.92 -35.17 -12.19
CA MET A 102 11.96 -34.93 -11.09
C MET A 102 11.64 -33.43 -10.94
N LEU A 103 12.59 -32.56 -11.29
CA LEU A 103 12.42 -31.12 -11.24
C LEU A 103 11.82 -30.56 -12.54
N TYR A 104 11.72 -31.36 -13.61
CA TYR A 104 11.24 -30.88 -14.90
C TYR A 104 9.79 -30.42 -14.81
N SER A 105 9.49 -29.23 -15.33
CA SER A 105 8.12 -28.71 -15.43
C SER A 105 8.03 -27.52 -16.39
N GLU A 106 7.09 -27.59 -17.32
CA GLU A 106 6.69 -26.47 -18.18
C GLU A 106 5.65 -25.56 -17.47
N ASP A 107 5.04 -25.99 -16.36
CA ASP A 107 4.06 -25.20 -15.59
C ASP A 107 4.72 -23.97 -14.95
N PRO A 108 4.32 -22.73 -15.32
CA PRO A 108 4.86 -21.51 -14.75
C PRO A 108 4.53 -21.34 -13.25
N LYS A 109 3.49 -22.03 -12.74
CA LYS A 109 3.08 -21.99 -11.33
C LYS A 109 3.94 -22.84 -10.41
N LYS A 110 4.73 -23.79 -10.97
CA LYS A 110 5.64 -24.60 -10.15
C LYS A 110 6.81 -23.72 -9.66
N SER A 111 6.96 -23.64 -8.34
CA SER A 111 7.92 -22.79 -7.62
C SER A 111 9.37 -23.08 -8.05
N CYS A 112 9.83 -24.33 -7.90
CA CYS A 112 11.10 -24.81 -8.43
C CYS A 112 10.88 -25.70 -9.66
N ARG A 113 11.51 -25.33 -10.77
CA ARG A 113 11.39 -26.08 -12.03
C ARG A 113 12.66 -26.04 -12.86
N LEU A 114 12.93 -27.16 -13.50
CA LEU A 114 13.89 -27.31 -14.57
C LEU A 114 13.11 -27.30 -15.90
N LEU A 115 13.57 -26.53 -16.88
CA LEU A 115 13.00 -26.51 -18.22
C LEU A 115 14.10 -26.50 -19.27
N THR A 116 13.76 -26.90 -20.48
CA THR A 116 14.67 -26.81 -21.63
C THR A 116 14.15 -25.73 -22.56
N SER A 117 15.06 -24.95 -23.14
CA SER A 117 14.77 -23.86 -24.05
C SER A 117 13.90 -22.75 -23.41
N THR A 118 12.58 -22.82 -23.60
CA THR A 118 11.57 -21.87 -23.11
C THR A 118 10.38 -22.62 -22.50
N PRO A 119 9.53 -21.96 -21.69
CA PRO A 119 8.30 -22.58 -21.18
C PRO A 119 7.32 -23.07 -22.26
N ASN A 120 7.46 -22.58 -23.51
CA ASN A 120 6.59 -22.93 -24.63
C ASN A 120 7.25 -23.94 -25.58
N TYR A 121 8.04 -24.88 -25.05
CA TYR A 121 8.87 -25.83 -25.80
C TYR A 121 8.16 -26.48 -27.00
N ASN A 122 6.89 -26.86 -26.87
CA ASN A 122 6.17 -27.57 -27.94
C ASN A 122 5.69 -26.64 -29.08
N TRP A 123 5.74 -25.32 -28.91
CA TRP A 123 5.23 -24.33 -29.87
C TRP A 123 6.31 -23.42 -30.46
N GLU A 124 7.55 -23.53 -29.99
CA GLU A 124 8.66 -22.76 -30.54
C GLU A 124 9.14 -23.35 -31.87
N LYS A 125 9.33 -22.46 -32.85
CA LYS A 125 9.84 -22.82 -34.17
C LYS A 125 11.30 -23.32 -34.12
N ASN A 126 12.08 -22.78 -33.19
CA ASN A 126 13.46 -23.15 -32.94
C ASN A 126 13.72 -23.25 -31.43
N HIS A 127 14.27 -24.36 -30.97
CA HIS A 127 14.66 -24.58 -29.58
C HIS A 127 15.99 -23.89 -29.27
N LEU A 128 16.09 -23.29 -28.08
CA LEU A 128 17.33 -22.75 -27.52
C LEU A 128 18.16 -23.86 -26.90
N TRP A 129 19.47 -23.88 -27.21
CA TRP A 129 20.43 -24.86 -26.70
C TRP A 129 20.78 -24.60 -25.23
N ARG A 130 19.83 -24.81 -24.31
CA ARG A 130 20.03 -24.63 -22.88
C ARG A 130 19.01 -25.40 -22.06
N ASP A 131 19.41 -25.80 -20.87
CA ASP A 131 18.51 -26.07 -19.76
C ASP A 131 18.51 -24.88 -18.79
N ASN A 132 17.40 -24.66 -18.09
CA ASN A 132 17.21 -23.56 -17.17
C ASN A 132 16.56 -24.08 -15.88
N LEU A 133 17.31 -24.02 -14.79
CA LEU A 133 16.78 -24.22 -13.45
C LEU A 133 16.29 -22.87 -12.92
N ARG A 134 15.05 -22.83 -12.43
CA ARG A 134 14.43 -21.63 -11.87
C ARG A 134 13.75 -21.98 -10.55
N HIS A 135 14.07 -21.22 -9.51
CA HIS A 135 13.36 -21.23 -8.24
C HIS A 135 13.45 -19.84 -7.60
N PRO A 136 12.48 -19.44 -6.75
CA PRO A 136 12.57 -18.21 -5.99
C PRO A 136 13.68 -18.32 -4.93
N CYS A 137 14.25 -17.19 -4.51
CA CYS A 137 15.31 -17.15 -3.50
C CYS A 137 15.01 -16.27 -2.28
N HIS A 138 13.82 -15.66 -2.22
CA HIS A 138 13.42 -14.80 -1.12
C HIS A 138 11.88 -14.79 -0.96
N PRO A 139 11.34 -14.87 0.27
CA PRO A 139 12.02 -15.11 1.56
C PRO A 139 12.72 -16.47 1.60
N LEU A 140 13.96 -16.52 2.11
CA LEU A 140 14.79 -17.73 2.00
C LEU A 140 14.15 -18.90 2.73
N GLU A 141 13.58 -18.63 3.90
CA GLU A 141 12.94 -19.57 4.82
C GLU A 141 11.71 -20.23 4.19
N GLU A 142 11.03 -19.51 3.30
CA GLU A 142 9.89 -20.01 2.53
C GLU A 142 10.36 -20.77 1.29
N CYS A 143 11.28 -20.18 0.52
CA CYS A 143 11.70 -20.71 -0.78
C CYS A 143 12.56 -21.97 -0.68
N ILE A 144 13.42 -22.09 0.34
CA ILE A 144 14.43 -23.17 0.44
C ILE A 144 13.80 -24.57 0.49
N LYS A 145 12.53 -24.66 0.91
CA LYS A 145 11.77 -25.91 0.99
C LYS A 145 11.55 -26.55 -0.37
N ASP A 146 11.39 -25.72 -1.41
CA ASP A 146 11.12 -26.15 -2.79
C ASP A 146 12.39 -26.37 -3.61
N TRP A 147 13.56 -25.98 -3.10
CA TRP A 147 14.82 -26.07 -3.84
C TRP A 147 15.27 -27.52 -4.07
N PRO A 148 16.14 -27.79 -5.05
CA PRO A 148 16.74 -29.11 -5.22
C PRO A 148 17.37 -29.66 -3.93
N GLU A 149 17.10 -30.92 -3.61
CA GLU A 149 17.78 -31.65 -2.52
C GLU A 149 19.15 -32.19 -2.96
N LYS A 150 19.35 -32.33 -4.28
CA LYS A 150 20.60 -32.75 -4.90
C LYS A 150 21.10 -31.66 -5.84
N PRO A 151 22.42 -31.41 -5.92
CA PRO A 151 23.50 -31.91 -5.05
C PRO A 151 23.27 -31.73 -3.54
N ILE A 152 23.89 -32.57 -2.70
CA ILE A 152 23.65 -32.58 -1.24
C ILE A 152 23.89 -31.19 -0.62
N LYS A 153 24.89 -30.47 -1.13
CA LYS A 153 25.25 -29.12 -0.67
C LYS A 153 24.49 -28.00 -1.37
N TYR A 154 23.53 -28.30 -2.24
CA TYR A 154 22.82 -27.30 -3.05
C TYR A 154 22.15 -26.26 -2.16
N ARG A 155 21.28 -26.68 -1.24
CA ARG A 155 20.53 -25.76 -0.38
C ARG A 155 21.45 -24.96 0.54
N GLU A 156 22.48 -25.59 1.10
CA GLU A 156 23.45 -24.94 1.99
C GLU A 156 24.21 -23.80 1.28
N VAL A 157 24.87 -24.13 0.16
CA VAL A 157 25.72 -23.17 -0.56
C VAL A 157 24.87 -22.09 -1.24
N MET A 158 23.78 -22.49 -1.91
CA MET A 158 22.92 -21.55 -2.64
C MET A 158 22.15 -20.61 -1.71
N ALA A 159 21.87 -21.02 -0.47
CA ALA A 159 21.22 -20.17 0.52
C ALA A 159 22.13 -18.98 0.84
N ILE A 160 23.38 -19.26 1.24
CA ILE A 160 24.37 -18.24 1.57
C ILE A 160 24.63 -17.35 0.35
N PHE A 161 24.88 -17.95 -0.82
CA PHE A 161 25.14 -17.20 -2.05
C PHE A 161 23.97 -16.29 -2.43
N SER A 162 22.72 -16.76 -2.35
CA SER A 162 21.54 -15.96 -2.71
C SER A 162 21.33 -14.75 -1.79
N VAL A 163 21.66 -14.89 -0.50
CA VAL A 163 21.56 -13.79 0.49
C VAL A 163 22.61 -12.73 0.17
N GLU A 164 23.86 -13.13 -0.08
CA GLU A 164 24.93 -12.20 -0.43
C GLU A 164 24.71 -11.54 -1.79
N ALA A 165 24.22 -12.29 -2.79
CA ALA A 165 23.84 -11.74 -4.09
C ALA A 165 22.69 -10.72 -3.97
N LYS A 166 21.69 -10.99 -3.11
CA LYS A 166 20.60 -10.04 -2.83
C LYS A 166 21.13 -8.76 -2.18
N LYS A 167 22.01 -8.85 -1.18
CA LYS A 167 22.65 -7.69 -0.53
C LYS A 167 23.40 -6.83 -1.55
N LEU A 168 24.17 -7.47 -2.44
CA LEU A 168 24.86 -6.77 -3.53
C LEU A 168 23.87 -6.06 -4.47
N GLY A 169 22.81 -6.75 -4.90
CA GLY A 169 21.76 -6.15 -5.72
C GLY A 169 21.11 -4.93 -5.06
N SER A 170 20.78 -5.02 -3.77
CA SER A 170 20.24 -3.89 -3.00
C SER A 170 21.22 -2.72 -2.93
N ARG A 171 22.51 -2.97 -2.71
CA ARG A 171 23.53 -1.92 -2.67
C ARG A 171 23.69 -1.21 -4.02
N ILE A 172 23.63 -1.95 -5.13
CA ILE A 172 23.65 -1.36 -6.48
C ILE A 172 22.41 -0.49 -6.71
N LEU A 173 21.23 -0.98 -6.31
CA LEU A 173 19.98 -0.22 -6.41
C LEU A 173 19.99 1.06 -5.57
N GLU A 174 20.67 1.08 -4.43
CA GLU A 174 20.86 2.31 -3.63
C GLU A 174 21.67 3.36 -4.39
N PHE A 175 22.73 2.98 -5.11
CA PHE A 175 23.49 3.93 -5.94
C PHE A 175 22.67 4.44 -7.13
N ILE A 176 21.88 3.58 -7.77
CA ILE A 176 20.98 3.97 -8.86
C ILE A 176 19.91 4.94 -8.34
N ALA A 177 19.30 4.66 -7.19
CA ALA A 177 18.32 5.54 -6.57
C ALA A 177 18.91 6.93 -6.30
N GLU A 178 20.09 6.98 -5.68
CA GLU A 178 20.80 8.22 -5.40
C GLU A 178 21.10 9.02 -6.67
N GLY A 179 21.61 8.36 -7.72
CA GLY A 179 21.90 9.01 -8.99
C GLY A 179 20.68 9.56 -9.71
N LEU A 180 19.53 8.91 -9.54
CA LEU A 180 18.25 9.37 -10.08
C LEU A 180 17.58 10.46 -9.22
N GLY A 181 18.20 10.87 -8.10
CA GLY A 181 17.62 11.82 -7.16
C GLY A 181 16.44 11.26 -6.35
N LEU A 182 16.33 9.94 -6.24
CA LEU A 182 15.30 9.27 -5.46
C LEU A 182 15.71 9.19 -3.98
N GLU A 183 14.72 9.24 -3.10
CA GLU A 183 14.95 9.14 -1.66
C GLU A 183 15.63 7.83 -1.25
N SER A 184 16.51 7.89 -0.25
CA SER A 184 17.15 6.71 0.33
C SER A 184 16.09 5.66 0.72
N GLY A 185 16.35 4.40 0.38
CA GLY A 185 15.41 3.31 0.59
C GLY A 185 14.32 3.16 -0.48
N TYR A 186 14.34 3.91 -1.59
CA TYR A 186 13.30 3.85 -2.63
C TYR A 186 13.02 2.42 -3.14
N PHE A 187 14.07 1.61 -3.32
CA PHE A 187 13.94 0.22 -3.78
C PHE A 187 13.91 -0.81 -2.65
N ARG A 188 13.90 -0.39 -1.38
CA ARG A 188 13.83 -1.32 -0.25
C ARG A 188 12.43 -1.96 -0.18
N ALA A 189 12.42 -3.19 0.32
CA ALA A 189 11.21 -4.01 0.42
C ALA A 189 10.22 -3.53 1.50
N ASP A 190 10.61 -2.56 2.33
CA ASP A 190 9.79 -1.87 3.33
C ASP A 190 8.92 -0.75 2.72
N ARG A 191 9.33 -0.19 1.56
CA ARG A 191 8.55 0.77 0.77
C ARG A 191 7.57 0.13 -0.21
N ARG A 192 7.81 -1.14 -0.57
CA ARG A 192 6.76 -1.98 -1.14
C ARG A 192 5.98 -2.53 0.05
N PRO A 193 4.63 -2.47 0.11
CA PRO A 193 3.93 -3.29 1.09
C PRO A 193 4.47 -4.71 0.90
N GLY A 194 4.84 -5.40 1.95
CA GLY A 194 5.79 -6.50 1.83
C GLY A 194 5.64 -7.39 3.03
N LYS A 195 4.49 -8.06 3.16
CA LYS A 195 4.19 -9.05 4.21
C LYS A 195 4.74 -8.59 5.58
N LEU A 196 4.29 -7.40 6.00
CA LEU A 196 4.84 -6.73 7.17
C LEU A 196 4.01 -7.10 8.40
N ASP A 197 4.63 -7.82 9.33
CA ASP A 197 4.32 -7.69 10.75
C ASP A 197 4.69 -6.26 11.15
N PHE A 198 3.82 -5.29 10.83
CA PHE A 198 4.01 -3.93 11.28
C PHE A 198 3.81 -3.90 12.79
N PRO A 199 4.67 -3.17 13.54
CA PRO A 199 4.45 -2.99 14.96
C PRO A 199 3.05 -2.41 15.16
N SER A 200 2.28 -3.05 16.03
CA SER A 200 1.04 -2.48 16.52
C SER A 200 1.32 -1.12 17.13
N CYS A 201 0.54 -0.12 16.75
CA CYS A 201 0.57 1.16 17.42
C CYS A 201 -0.05 1.04 18.82
N ASN A 202 0.70 0.58 19.81
CA ASN A 202 0.30 0.71 21.22
C ASN A 202 0.12 2.18 21.66
N SER A 203 0.36 3.14 20.76
CA SER A 203 0.27 4.57 21.04
C SER A 203 -1.00 5.25 20.51
N VAL A 204 -1.90 4.56 19.81
CA VAL A 204 -3.24 5.15 19.52
C VAL A 204 -4.08 5.09 20.80
N PRO A 205 -4.44 6.23 21.42
CA PRO A 205 -5.17 6.22 22.68
C PRO A 205 -6.57 5.65 22.50
N VAL A 206 -7.01 4.82 23.44
CA VAL A 206 -8.39 4.35 23.54
C VAL A 206 -9.06 5.17 24.66
N ILE A 207 -10.08 5.92 24.30
CA ILE A 207 -10.75 6.88 25.17
C ILE A 207 -12.15 6.36 25.51
N ASP A 208 -12.44 6.27 26.79
CA ASP A 208 -13.73 5.81 27.29
C ASP A 208 -14.72 6.98 27.37
N LEU A 209 -15.83 6.90 26.63
CA LEU A 209 -16.89 7.91 26.64
C LEU A 209 -18.09 7.51 27.54
N GLY A 210 -18.00 6.40 28.26
CA GLY A 210 -19.08 5.85 29.08
C GLY A 210 -19.16 6.45 30.49
N ASN A 211 -18.05 6.98 31.00
CA ASN A 211 -18.04 7.61 32.29
C ASN A 211 -18.81 8.94 32.24
N GLY A 212 -19.66 9.20 33.24
CA GLY A 212 -20.55 10.36 33.28
C GLY A 212 -19.81 11.71 33.33
N ASP A 213 -20.54 12.79 33.62
CA ASP A 213 -20.00 14.15 33.60
C ASP A 213 -18.80 14.38 34.56
N ASP A 214 -18.65 13.55 35.59
CA ASP A 214 -17.56 13.65 36.58
C ASP A 214 -16.16 13.42 35.97
N ASP A 215 -16.04 12.56 34.95
CA ASP A 215 -14.76 12.26 34.28
C ASP A 215 -14.55 13.10 33.01
N ARG A 216 -15.50 13.98 32.69
CA ARG A 216 -15.49 14.81 31.48
C ARG A 216 -14.19 15.61 31.30
N PRO A 217 -13.61 16.25 32.34
CA PRO A 217 -12.34 16.99 32.19
C PRO A 217 -11.18 16.09 31.73
N GLU A 218 -11.09 14.87 32.26
CA GLU A 218 -10.05 13.91 31.89
C GLU A 218 -10.25 13.42 30.45
N ILE A 219 -11.49 13.10 30.07
CA ILE A 219 -11.84 12.73 28.69
C ILE A 219 -11.41 13.82 27.71
N VAL A 220 -11.74 15.09 28.02
CA VAL A 220 -11.38 16.25 27.19
C VAL A 220 -9.86 16.39 27.06
N GLU A 221 -9.11 16.25 28.16
CA GLU A 221 -7.65 16.32 28.16
C GLU A 221 -7.03 15.20 27.31
N GLN A 222 -7.48 13.95 27.49
CA GLN A 222 -7.00 12.80 26.74
C GLN A 222 -7.27 12.95 25.24
N MET A 223 -8.48 13.40 24.87
CA MET A 223 -8.85 13.65 23.47
C MET A 223 -7.97 14.73 22.86
N LEU A 224 -7.84 15.89 23.52
CA LEU A 224 -7.04 17.00 23.02
C LEU A 224 -5.58 16.59 22.81
N LYS A 225 -5.00 15.87 23.78
CA LYS A 225 -3.63 15.36 23.69
C LYS A 225 -3.45 14.41 22.51
N ALA A 226 -4.38 13.47 22.32
CA ALA A 226 -4.34 12.55 21.18
C ALA A 226 -4.40 13.30 19.84
N CYS A 227 -5.24 14.34 19.74
CA CYS A 227 -5.36 15.19 18.56
C CYS A 227 -4.11 16.06 18.29
N GLN A 228 -3.39 16.46 19.33
CA GLN A 228 -2.15 17.25 19.25
C GLN A 228 -0.93 16.41 18.84
N GLU A 229 -0.82 15.21 19.40
CA GLU A 229 0.34 14.34 19.22
C GLU A 229 0.26 13.54 17.92
N ILE A 230 -0.92 12.96 17.63
CA ILE A 230 -1.08 12.01 16.51
C ILE A 230 -2.17 12.44 15.54
N GLY A 231 -3.26 13.03 16.04
CA GLY A 231 -4.42 13.39 15.21
C GLY A 231 -5.43 12.25 15.03
N VAL A 232 -5.30 11.17 15.81
CA VAL A 232 -6.18 10.00 15.80
C VAL A 232 -6.29 9.37 17.19
N PHE A 233 -7.47 8.86 17.52
CA PHE A 233 -7.75 8.12 18.74
C PHE A 233 -8.88 7.10 18.50
N GLN A 234 -9.06 6.17 19.43
CA GLN A 234 -10.20 5.27 19.47
C GLN A 234 -11.17 5.69 20.56
N VAL A 235 -12.46 5.46 20.36
CA VAL A 235 -13.48 5.67 21.39
C VAL A 235 -14.22 4.37 21.68
N VAL A 236 -14.43 4.08 22.96
CA VAL A 236 -15.25 2.97 23.48
C VAL A 236 -16.36 3.52 24.37
N ASN A 237 -17.36 2.69 24.69
CA ASN A 237 -18.54 3.11 25.46
C ASN A 237 -19.19 4.39 24.92
N HIS A 238 -19.19 4.52 23.59
CA HIS A 238 -19.57 5.72 22.84
C HIS A 238 -21.09 5.97 22.78
N GLY A 239 -21.91 5.04 23.28
CA GLY A 239 -23.37 5.17 23.34
C GLY A 239 -24.13 4.64 22.11
N VAL A 240 -23.47 4.45 20.97
CA VAL A 240 -24.05 3.70 19.83
C VAL A 240 -24.18 2.22 20.19
N SER A 241 -25.37 1.64 20.02
CA SER A 241 -25.61 0.24 20.42
C SER A 241 -24.87 -0.76 19.53
N GLU A 242 -24.37 -1.83 20.14
CA GLU A 242 -23.71 -2.93 19.42
C GLU A 242 -24.65 -3.60 18.41
N GLU A 243 -25.95 -3.68 18.72
CA GLU A 243 -26.98 -4.18 17.82
C GLU A 243 -27.03 -3.37 16.52
N ILE A 244 -27.10 -2.03 16.62
CA ILE A 244 -27.12 -1.14 15.44
C ILE A 244 -25.83 -1.28 14.62
N ILE A 245 -24.67 -1.39 15.28
CA ILE A 245 -23.37 -1.59 14.62
C ILE A 245 -23.35 -2.92 13.86
N ASN A 246 -23.75 -4.01 14.52
CA ASN A 246 -23.73 -5.36 13.96
C ASN A 246 -24.74 -5.55 12.84
N GLU A 247 -25.95 -5.01 12.99
CA GLU A 247 -26.97 -5.01 11.92
C GLU A 247 -26.47 -4.26 10.70
N THR A 248 -25.87 -3.08 10.89
CA THR A 248 -25.34 -2.25 9.79
C THR A 248 -24.18 -2.94 9.08
N ARG A 249 -23.25 -3.54 9.83
CA ARG A 249 -22.14 -4.31 9.26
C ARG A 249 -22.65 -5.51 8.45
N SER A 250 -23.65 -6.21 8.96
CA SER A 250 -24.29 -7.34 8.26
C SER A 250 -25.00 -6.88 6.99
N MET A 251 -25.71 -5.74 7.04
CA MET A 251 -26.39 -5.13 5.90
C MET A 251 -25.41 -4.76 4.77
N TYR A 252 -24.25 -4.19 5.12
CA TYR A 252 -23.23 -3.88 4.12
C TYR A 252 -22.56 -5.13 3.56
N LYS A 253 -22.30 -6.14 4.40
CA LYS A 253 -21.78 -7.42 3.92
C LYS A 253 -22.75 -8.05 2.91
N GLU A 254 -24.03 -8.13 3.24
CA GLU A 254 -25.07 -8.60 2.34
C GLU A 254 -25.09 -7.79 1.04
N PHE A 255 -25.07 -6.45 1.13
CA PHE A 255 -25.02 -5.58 -0.04
C PHE A 255 -23.85 -5.92 -0.97
N PHE A 256 -22.62 -6.06 -0.46
CA PHE A 256 -21.46 -6.36 -1.30
C PHE A 256 -21.47 -7.79 -1.86
N GLU A 257 -22.08 -8.75 -1.16
CA GLU A 257 -22.25 -10.13 -1.61
C GLU A 257 -23.39 -10.32 -2.63
N MET A 258 -24.25 -9.32 -2.84
CA MET A 258 -25.30 -9.37 -3.86
C MET A 258 -24.73 -9.57 -5.28
N PRO A 259 -25.51 -10.17 -6.20
CA PRO A 259 -25.16 -10.25 -7.62
C PRO A 259 -24.81 -8.89 -8.22
N GLU A 260 -23.93 -8.87 -9.22
CA GLU A 260 -23.50 -7.64 -9.89
C GLU A 260 -24.68 -6.89 -10.53
N GLU A 261 -25.63 -7.62 -11.10
CA GLU A 261 -26.86 -7.09 -11.71
C GLU A 261 -27.67 -6.21 -10.75
N ASP A 262 -27.70 -6.58 -9.46
CA ASP A 262 -28.42 -5.84 -8.42
C ASP A 262 -27.66 -4.57 -7.97
N LYS A 263 -26.34 -4.51 -8.21
CA LYS A 263 -25.49 -3.36 -7.88
C LYS A 263 -25.20 -2.47 -9.10
N ALA A 264 -25.43 -2.96 -10.32
CA ALA A 264 -25.02 -2.32 -11.56
C ALA A 264 -25.55 -0.89 -11.71
N SER A 265 -26.78 -0.64 -11.25
CA SER A 265 -27.38 0.70 -11.29
C SER A 265 -26.66 1.73 -10.43
N LEU A 266 -25.82 1.32 -9.46
CA LEU A 266 -25.04 2.19 -8.60
C LEU A 266 -23.64 2.45 -9.14
N ILE A 267 -23.14 1.61 -10.04
CA ILE A 267 -21.80 1.75 -10.62
C ILE A 267 -21.77 2.95 -11.56
N THR A 268 -20.95 3.95 -11.24
CA THR A 268 -20.81 5.15 -12.08
C THR A 268 -19.52 5.90 -11.81
N GLU A 269 -18.99 6.57 -12.84
CA GLU A 269 -17.94 7.60 -12.71
C GLU A 269 -18.53 9.02 -12.52
N ASP A 270 -19.86 9.16 -12.53
CA ASP A 270 -20.53 10.44 -12.33
C ASP A 270 -20.32 10.98 -10.90
N HIS A 271 -19.67 12.14 -10.82
CA HIS A 271 -19.39 12.81 -9.56
C HIS A 271 -20.63 13.44 -8.93
N GLU A 272 -21.66 13.78 -9.70
CA GLU A 272 -22.90 14.42 -9.24
C GLU A 272 -23.88 13.41 -8.62
N LYS A 273 -23.76 12.13 -8.98
CA LYS A 273 -24.59 11.09 -8.38
C LYS A 273 -24.31 10.96 -6.87
N GLN A 274 -25.39 11.11 -6.09
CA GLN A 274 -25.36 11.09 -4.63
C GLN A 274 -24.97 9.73 -4.05
N CYS A 275 -25.64 8.65 -4.47
CA CYS A 275 -25.30 7.29 -4.08
C CYS A 275 -24.63 6.55 -5.25
N LYS A 276 -23.41 6.07 -5.02
CA LYS A 276 -22.63 5.39 -6.05
C LYS A 276 -21.68 4.34 -5.50
N LEU A 277 -21.50 3.30 -6.29
CA LEU A 277 -20.50 2.26 -6.10
C LEU A 277 -19.34 2.56 -7.07
N VAL A 278 -18.15 2.72 -6.53
CA VAL A 278 -16.93 2.96 -7.31
C VAL A 278 -16.02 1.76 -7.16
N THR A 279 -15.67 1.13 -8.28
CA THR A 279 -14.65 0.07 -8.33
C THR A 279 -13.28 0.74 -8.41
N GLY A 280 -12.38 0.37 -7.49
CA GLY A 280 -11.27 1.18 -7.03
C GLY A 280 -10.36 1.73 -8.13
N SER A 281 -10.52 3.01 -8.46
CA SER A 281 -9.48 3.78 -9.13
C SER A 281 -9.36 5.18 -8.55
N THR A 282 -8.13 5.68 -8.46
CA THR A 282 -7.82 7.04 -8.00
C THR A 282 -6.79 7.66 -8.93
N ARG A 283 -6.58 8.98 -8.80
CA ARG A 283 -5.45 9.67 -9.42
C ARG A 283 -4.42 9.99 -8.35
N HIS A 284 -3.18 9.58 -8.57
CA HIS A 284 -2.04 9.93 -7.72
C HIS A 284 -0.92 10.45 -8.61
N ASN A 285 -0.45 11.68 -8.36
CA ASN A 285 0.54 12.39 -9.19
C ASN A 285 0.19 12.40 -10.70
N GLY A 286 -1.10 12.55 -11.03
CA GLY A 286 -1.59 12.59 -12.42
C GLY A 286 -1.86 11.22 -13.06
N ASN A 287 -1.40 10.11 -12.46
CA ASN A 287 -1.60 8.75 -12.98
C ASN A 287 -2.85 8.09 -12.40
N LYS A 288 -3.63 7.39 -13.23
CA LYS A 288 -4.74 6.54 -12.76
C LYS A 288 -4.14 5.28 -12.13
N LEU A 289 -4.38 5.09 -10.84
CA LEU A 289 -4.02 3.88 -10.10
C LEU A 289 -5.29 3.12 -9.76
N ASN A 290 -5.28 1.82 -9.99
CA ASN A 290 -6.35 0.95 -9.52
C ASN A 290 -6.06 0.56 -8.06
N LEU A 291 -7.09 0.65 -7.23
CA LEU A 291 -7.05 0.34 -5.80
C LEU A 291 -7.72 -1.01 -5.58
N TRP A 292 -7.22 -1.77 -4.62
CA TRP A 292 -7.78 -3.08 -4.28
C TRP A 292 -8.98 -2.94 -3.31
N ARG A 293 -10.01 -2.25 -3.78
CA ARG A 293 -11.27 -2.05 -3.05
C ARG A 293 -12.44 -1.75 -3.98
N ASP A 294 -13.63 -2.10 -3.50
CA ASP A 294 -14.88 -1.48 -3.93
C ASP A 294 -15.36 -0.51 -2.87
N ASN A 295 -16.04 0.55 -3.29
CA ASN A 295 -16.45 1.61 -2.38
C ASN A 295 -17.84 2.16 -2.68
N LEU A 296 -18.77 1.95 -1.76
CA LEU A 296 -20.10 2.55 -1.79
C LEU A 296 -20.06 3.88 -1.04
N LYS A 297 -20.45 4.98 -1.68
CA LYS A 297 -20.55 6.30 -1.06
C LYS A 297 -21.96 6.86 -1.19
N HIS A 298 -22.46 7.48 -0.13
CA HIS A 298 -23.69 8.26 -0.16
C HIS A 298 -23.75 9.32 0.96
N PRO A 299 -24.43 10.45 0.74
CA PRO A 299 -24.73 11.40 1.82
C PRO A 299 -25.74 10.77 2.80
N CYS A 300 -25.74 11.24 4.04
CA CYS A 300 -26.59 10.76 5.12
C CYS A 300 -27.30 11.86 5.91
N HIS A 301 -27.01 13.13 5.62
CA HIS A 301 -27.70 14.27 6.21
C HIS A 301 -27.98 15.35 5.16
N PRO A 302 -29.17 15.97 5.14
CA PRO A 302 -30.36 15.63 5.93
C PRO A 302 -30.94 14.27 5.54
N LEU A 303 -31.34 13.49 6.55
CA LEU A 303 -31.62 12.05 6.40
C LEU A 303 -32.76 11.77 5.40
N GLU A 304 -33.87 12.50 5.50
CA GLU A 304 -35.07 12.30 4.68
C GLU A 304 -34.79 12.47 3.17
N ASP A 305 -33.93 13.43 2.80
CA ASP A 305 -33.57 13.66 1.42
C ASP A 305 -32.52 12.66 0.93
N CYS A 306 -31.53 12.35 1.76
CA CYS A 306 -30.48 11.42 1.43
C CYS A 306 -31.02 10.00 1.16
N MET A 307 -31.97 9.54 1.99
CA MET A 307 -32.59 8.21 1.88
C MET A 307 -33.21 7.93 0.51
N LYS A 308 -33.72 8.96 -0.18
CA LYS A 308 -34.31 8.82 -1.53
C LYS A 308 -33.30 8.32 -2.56
N SER A 309 -32.02 8.63 -2.35
CA SER A 309 -30.92 8.24 -3.25
C SER A 309 -30.32 6.86 -2.92
N TRP A 310 -30.59 6.32 -1.74
CA TRP A 310 -29.97 5.10 -1.25
C TRP A 310 -30.49 3.83 -1.96
N PRO A 311 -29.73 2.73 -1.96
CA PRO A 311 -30.16 1.44 -2.49
C PRO A 311 -31.50 0.97 -1.91
N GLU A 312 -32.31 0.33 -2.74
CA GLU A 312 -33.54 -0.37 -2.32
C GLU A 312 -33.27 -1.82 -1.87
N LYS A 313 -32.15 -2.38 -2.33
CA LYS A 313 -31.66 -3.70 -1.94
C LYS A 313 -30.36 -3.57 -1.14
N PRO A 314 -30.17 -4.38 -0.08
CA PRO A 314 -31.09 -5.39 0.45
C PRO A 314 -32.36 -4.81 1.10
N THR A 315 -33.38 -5.65 1.35
CA THR A 315 -34.78 -5.26 1.70
C THR A 315 -34.93 -4.43 3.00
N ARG A 316 -33.88 -4.22 3.79
CA ARG A 316 -33.88 -3.33 4.97
C ARG A 316 -32.78 -2.27 4.94
N TYR A 317 -32.11 -2.07 3.80
CA TYR A 317 -30.96 -1.18 3.70
C TYR A 317 -31.25 0.22 4.26
N ARG A 318 -32.34 0.85 3.79
CA ARG A 318 -32.65 2.23 4.18
C ARG A 318 -33.01 2.38 5.65
N GLU A 319 -33.70 1.40 6.23
CA GLU A 319 -34.07 1.38 7.65
C GLU A 319 -32.82 1.27 8.54
N VAL A 320 -31.99 0.26 8.28
CA VAL A 320 -30.79 -0.02 9.08
C VAL A 320 -29.77 1.11 8.97
N VAL A 321 -29.47 1.56 7.75
CA VAL A 321 -28.49 2.63 7.52
C VAL A 321 -28.99 3.98 8.07
N ALA A 322 -30.30 4.24 8.09
CA ALA A 322 -30.87 5.44 8.71
C ALA A 322 -30.69 5.46 10.23
N ALA A 323 -30.95 4.33 10.90
CA ALA A 323 -30.74 4.18 12.34
C ALA A 323 -29.27 4.44 12.71
N TYR A 324 -28.34 3.79 11.99
CA TYR A 324 -26.90 3.98 12.21
C TYR A 324 -26.45 5.41 11.91
N SER A 325 -26.91 6.01 10.81
CA SER A 325 -26.56 7.40 10.44
C SER A 325 -26.98 8.40 11.51
N THR A 326 -28.15 8.17 12.13
CA THR A 326 -28.67 9.02 13.20
C THR A 326 -27.78 8.94 14.45
N GLU A 327 -27.43 7.73 14.89
CA GLU A 327 -26.60 7.54 16.09
C GLU A 327 -25.15 8.00 15.88
N ILE A 328 -24.57 7.78 14.70
CA ILE A 328 -23.24 8.29 14.37
C ILE A 328 -23.22 9.82 14.28
N LYS A 329 -24.27 10.45 13.76
CA LYS A 329 -24.35 11.91 13.74
C LYS A 329 -24.35 12.48 15.16
N LYS A 330 -25.09 11.88 16.09
CA LYS A 330 -25.10 12.26 17.51
C LYS A 330 -23.72 12.06 18.14
N LEU A 331 -23.07 10.92 17.90
CA LEU A 331 -21.71 10.66 18.38
C LEU A 331 -20.72 11.71 17.86
N GLY A 332 -20.77 12.04 16.56
CA GLY A 332 -19.91 13.06 15.97
C GLY A 332 -20.13 14.45 16.57
N SER A 333 -21.38 14.84 16.82
CA SER A 333 -21.69 16.09 17.54
C SER A 333 -21.11 16.10 18.95
N ARG A 334 -21.25 15.01 19.72
CA ARG A 334 -20.67 14.88 21.06
C ARG A 334 -19.15 14.98 21.05
N ILE A 335 -18.48 14.34 20.10
CA ILE A 335 -17.02 14.42 19.94
C ILE A 335 -16.59 15.86 19.64
N LEU A 336 -17.27 16.55 18.72
CA LEU A 336 -16.97 17.95 18.39
C LEU A 336 -17.17 18.89 19.58
N GLU A 337 -18.18 18.65 20.42
CA GLU A 337 -18.41 19.40 21.65
C GLU A 337 -17.26 19.23 22.66
N LEU A 338 -16.77 18.00 22.86
CA LEU A 338 -15.62 17.72 23.72
C LEU A 338 -14.33 18.36 23.18
N LEU A 339 -14.15 18.36 21.85
CA LEU A 339 -13.01 19.03 21.21
C LEU A 339 -13.09 20.56 21.33
N CYS A 340 -14.28 21.17 21.24
CA CYS A 340 -14.48 22.59 21.53
C CYS A 340 -13.96 22.94 22.92
N GLN A 341 -14.36 22.15 23.92
CA GLN A 341 -13.96 22.36 25.31
C GLN A 341 -12.45 22.23 25.48
N GLY A 342 -11.83 21.18 24.92
CA GLY A 342 -10.38 20.99 24.97
C GLY A 342 -9.61 22.12 24.30
N LEU A 343 -10.12 22.64 23.18
CA LEU A 343 -9.50 23.76 22.48
C LEU A 343 -9.63 25.09 23.23
N GLY A 344 -10.55 25.20 24.19
CA GLY A 344 -10.88 26.45 24.88
C GLY A 344 -11.82 27.34 24.07
N ILE A 345 -12.70 26.75 23.26
CA ILE A 345 -13.78 27.47 22.56
C ILE A 345 -14.97 27.53 23.52
N GLU A 346 -15.32 28.74 23.98
CA GLU A 346 -16.33 28.96 25.03
C GLU A 346 -17.73 28.46 24.64
N ASN A 347 -18.09 28.60 23.36
CA ASN A 347 -19.37 28.11 22.85
C ASN A 347 -19.27 26.61 22.53
N SER A 348 -19.81 25.76 23.40
CA SER A 348 -19.86 24.30 23.18
C SER A 348 -20.60 23.92 21.89
N SER A 349 -21.54 24.75 21.44
CA SER A 349 -22.31 24.60 20.20
C SER A 349 -21.62 25.19 18.97
N TYR A 350 -20.32 25.52 19.03
CA TYR A 350 -19.59 26.17 17.93
C TYR A 350 -19.70 25.44 16.59
N PHE A 351 -19.64 24.11 16.59
CA PHE A 351 -19.76 23.29 15.36
C PHE A 351 -21.20 22.94 14.98
N GLU A 352 -22.21 23.35 15.74
CA GLU A 352 -23.60 23.08 15.39
C GLU A 352 -24.03 23.84 14.12
N GLY A 353 -25.08 23.33 13.47
CA GLY A 353 -25.56 23.87 12.19
C GLY A 353 -24.55 23.60 11.06
N LYS A 354 -24.33 24.62 10.22
CA LYS A 354 -23.61 24.49 8.94
C LYS A 354 -22.20 23.93 9.06
N LEU A 355 -21.49 24.16 10.17
CA LEU A 355 -20.10 23.68 10.31
C LEU A 355 -19.98 22.16 10.44
N SER A 356 -21.02 21.46 10.87
CA SER A 356 -21.01 19.99 10.94
C SER A 356 -22.22 19.35 10.24
N GLU A 357 -22.97 20.11 9.44
CA GLU A 357 -24.23 19.69 8.82
C GLU A 357 -24.06 18.44 7.95
N ASP A 358 -23.04 18.42 7.10
CA ASP A 358 -22.88 17.40 6.07
C ASP A 358 -22.28 16.12 6.67
N LEU A 359 -23.08 15.05 6.68
CA LEU A 359 -22.62 13.69 6.98
C LEU A 359 -22.55 12.88 5.68
N GLN A 360 -21.36 12.39 5.34
CA GLN A 360 -21.17 11.48 4.21
C GLN A 360 -20.66 10.13 4.69
N MET A 361 -21.26 9.05 4.20
CA MET A 361 -20.82 7.70 4.48
C MET A 361 -20.08 7.10 3.28
N SER A 362 -19.01 6.38 3.57
CA SER A 362 -18.17 5.68 2.61
C SER A 362 -17.84 4.30 3.15
N VAL A 363 -18.44 3.28 2.55
CA VAL A 363 -18.23 1.88 2.92
C VAL A 363 -17.23 1.27 1.96
N ASN A 364 -16.16 0.71 2.50
CA ASN A 364 -15.10 0.09 1.71
C ASN A 364 -15.16 -1.42 1.88
N TYR A 365 -15.11 -2.13 0.76
CA TYR A 365 -14.99 -3.58 0.69
C TYR A 365 -13.62 -3.93 0.09
N TYR A 366 -12.74 -4.51 0.89
CA TYR A 366 -11.41 -4.94 0.49
C TYR A 366 -11.41 -6.47 0.39
N PRO A 367 -11.51 -7.05 -0.82
CA PRO A 367 -11.43 -8.51 -0.98
C PRO A 367 -10.01 -9.01 -0.66
N PRO A 368 -9.84 -10.31 -0.34
CA PRO A 368 -8.53 -10.93 -0.20
C PRO A 368 -7.67 -10.67 -1.45
N CYS A 369 -6.44 -10.24 -1.23
CA CYS A 369 -5.49 -9.93 -2.29
C CYS A 369 -4.46 -11.05 -2.43
N PRO A 370 -4.27 -11.67 -3.61
CA PRO A 370 -3.27 -12.71 -3.80
C PRO A 370 -1.84 -12.25 -3.47
N ASP A 371 -1.58 -10.95 -3.66
CA ASP A 371 -0.31 -10.33 -3.34
C ASP A 371 -0.56 -8.93 -2.73
N PRO A 372 -0.86 -8.85 -1.41
CA PRO A 372 -1.13 -7.59 -0.72
C PRO A 372 0.10 -6.68 -0.69
N SER A 373 1.26 -7.21 -1.10
CA SER A 373 2.52 -6.50 -1.19
C SER A 373 2.63 -5.59 -2.42
N LEU A 374 1.76 -5.77 -3.42
CA LEU A 374 1.83 -4.99 -4.67
C LEU A 374 0.70 -3.97 -4.81
N THR A 375 -0.20 -3.87 -3.85
CA THR A 375 -1.39 -3.01 -3.95
C THR A 375 -1.74 -2.35 -2.62
N LEU A 376 -2.66 -1.39 -2.68
CA LEU A 376 -3.24 -0.73 -1.53
C LEU A 376 -4.75 -0.67 -1.70
N GLY A 377 -5.44 -0.74 -0.56
CA GLY A 377 -6.85 -0.42 -0.51
C GLY A 377 -7.08 1.09 -0.70
N ILE A 378 -6.29 1.91 -0.01
CA ILE A 378 -6.28 3.38 -0.13
C ILE A 378 -4.82 3.86 0.02
N PRO A 379 -4.33 4.75 -0.87
CA PRO A 379 -2.97 5.30 -0.76
C PRO A 379 -2.82 6.22 0.47
N PRO A 380 -1.58 6.60 0.84
CA PRO A 380 -1.33 7.65 1.82
C PRO A 380 -2.11 8.92 1.48
N HIS A 381 -2.84 9.44 2.47
CA HIS A 381 -3.64 10.66 2.36
C HIS A 381 -3.99 11.19 3.75
N HIS A 382 -4.57 12.40 3.74
CA HIS A 382 -5.23 13.00 4.89
C HIS A 382 -6.70 13.25 4.54
N ASP A 383 -7.53 13.40 5.56
CA ASP A 383 -8.94 13.71 5.34
C ASP A 383 -9.18 15.24 5.24
N PRO A 384 -10.00 15.69 4.27
CA PRO A 384 -10.36 17.10 4.13
C PRO A 384 -11.55 17.51 5.03
N THR A 385 -11.88 16.72 6.05
CA THR A 385 -13.08 16.83 6.89
C THR A 385 -12.88 17.77 8.10
N LEU A 386 -13.91 17.88 8.96
CA LEU A 386 -13.69 18.24 10.36
C LEU A 386 -13.12 17.03 11.11
N ILE A 387 -13.92 15.98 11.20
CA ILE A 387 -13.56 14.70 11.80
C ILE A 387 -14.09 13.56 10.94
N THR A 388 -13.42 12.43 11.05
CA THR A 388 -13.83 11.17 10.43
C THR A 388 -14.02 10.14 11.53
N ILE A 389 -15.14 9.41 11.49
CA ILE A 389 -15.48 8.33 12.43
C ILE A 389 -15.52 7.03 11.64
N LEU A 390 -14.66 6.09 12.01
CA LEU A 390 -14.41 4.86 11.28
C LEU A 390 -14.75 3.65 12.14
N HIS A 391 -15.65 2.81 11.64
CA HIS A 391 -15.80 1.44 12.12
C HIS A 391 -14.93 0.51 11.28
N GLN A 392 -13.92 -0.12 11.90
CA GLN A 392 -12.94 -0.94 11.18
C GLN A 392 -13.35 -2.40 10.98
N GLY A 393 -14.33 -2.90 11.74
CA GLY A 393 -14.59 -4.33 11.87
C GLY A 393 -13.44 -5.06 12.57
N ASP A 394 -13.35 -6.37 12.40
CA ASP A 394 -12.40 -7.22 13.14
C ASP A 394 -11.08 -7.46 12.39
N VAL A 395 -10.99 -7.00 11.13
CA VAL A 395 -9.81 -7.20 10.28
C VAL A 395 -9.02 -5.90 10.24
N SER A 396 -7.79 -5.93 10.75
CA SER A 396 -6.88 -4.78 10.70
C SER A 396 -6.47 -4.45 9.27
N GLY A 397 -6.12 -3.18 9.04
CA GLY A 397 -5.68 -2.72 7.73
C GLY A 397 -5.56 -1.19 7.61
N LEU A 398 -6.07 -0.44 8.59
CA LEU A 398 -5.72 0.98 8.70
C LEU A 398 -4.28 1.11 9.21
N GLN A 399 -3.52 1.98 8.55
CA GLN A 399 -2.20 2.39 9.01
C GLN A 399 -2.12 3.90 9.09
N LEU A 400 -1.44 4.41 10.11
CA LEU A 400 -1.14 5.82 10.29
C LEU A 400 0.36 6.06 10.15
N LEU A 401 0.75 7.24 9.68
CA LEU A 401 2.14 7.67 9.66
C LEU A 401 2.41 8.53 10.90
N LYS A 402 3.39 8.14 11.71
CA LYS A 402 3.85 8.89 12.88
C LYS A 402 5.37 8.84 12.92
N ASP A 403 6.01 10.00 13.12
CA ASP A 403 7.47 10.12 13.22
C ASP A 403 8.25 9.47 12.04
N GLY A 404 7.65 9.47 10.84
CA GLY A 404 8.22 8.88 9.63
C GLY A 404 8.00 7.37 9.47
N GLU A 405 7.32 6.73 10.41
CA GLU A 405 7.05 5.29 10.41
C GLU A 405 5.55 4.97 10.32
N TRP A 406 5.22 3.88 9.60
CA TRP A 406 3.85 3.41 9.45
C TRP A 406 3.48 2.43 10.57
N PHE A 407 2.42 2.75 11.30
CA PHE A 407 1.91 1.89 12.37
C PHE A 407 0.52 1.34 12.07
N ASN A 408 0.29 0.08 12.41
CA ASN A 408 -1.04 -0.52 12.36
C ASN A 408 -1.93 0.06 13.47
N VAL A 409 -3.18 0.37 13.12
CA VAL A 409 -4.22 0.61 14.11
C VAL A 409 -4.93 -0.71 14.37
N GLU A 410 -4.76 -1.25 15.58
CA GLU A 410 -5.45 -2.47 15.98
C GLU A 410 -6.96 -2.27 16.03
N ALA A 411 -7.70 -3.29 15.59
CA ALA A 411 -9.13 -3.31 15.72
C ALA A 411 -9.49 -3.58 17.19
N HIS A 412 -9.99 -2.57 17.89
CA HIS A 412 -10.54 -2.76 19.23
C HIS A 412 -12.03 -3.16 19.12
N PRO A 413 -12.48 -4.20 19.85
CA PRO A 413 -13.90 -4.56 19.88
C PRO A 413 -14.78 -3.37 20.29
N ASN A 414 -15.91 -3.19 19.59
CA ASN A 414 -16.90 -2.16 19.87
C ASN A 414 -16.31 -0.75 20.02
N ALA A 415 -15.32 -0.43 19.17
CA ALA A 415 -14.71 0.88 19.11
C ALA A 415 -14.92 1.55 17.74
N PHE A 416 -14.87 2.87 17.75
CA PHE A 416 -14.66 3.66 16.54
C PHE A 416 -13.28 4.31 16.59
N VAL A 417 -12.62 4.35 15.44
CA VAL A 417 -11.45 5.21 15.23
C VAL A 417 -11.93 6.60 14.82
N VAL A 418 -11.38 7.63 15.44
CA VAL A 418 -11.68 9.02 15.15
C VAL A 418 -10.40 9.71 14.72
N ASN A 419 -10.37 10.31 13.53
CA ASN A 419 -9.24 11.11 13.05
C ASN A 419 -9.65 12.53 12.68
N ILE A 420 -8.71 13.45 12.86
CA ILE A 420 -8.88 14.88 12.61
C ILE A 420 -8.64 15.17 11.13
N GLY A 421 -9.52 15.98 10.54
CA GLY A 421 -9.39 16.46 9.17
C GLY A 421 -8.80 17.87 9.08
N TYR A 422 -8.40 18.25 7.86
CA TYR A 422 -7.76 19.54 7.60
C TYR A 422 -8.60 20.75 7.99
N GLN A 423 -9.92 20.71 7.82
CA GLN A 423 -10.76 21.88 8.11
C GLN A 423 -10.82 22.13 9.63
N LEU A 424 -10.83 21.08 10.46
CA LEU A 424 -10.72 21.24 11.91
C LEU A 424 -9.31 21.71 12.32
N GLN A 425 -8.26 21.21 11.66
CA GLN A 425 -6.90 21.71 11.87
C GLN A 425 -6.80 23.23 11.63
N VAL A 426 -7.41 23.74 10.54
CA VAL A 426 -7.47 25.19 10.26
C VAL A 426 -8.24 25.95 11.35
N ILE A 427 -9.44 25.48 11.71
CA ILE A 427 -10.27 26.11 12.75
C ILE A 427 -9.53 26.16 14.09
N SER A 428 -8.76 25.13 14.40
CA SER A 428 -7.96 25.06 15.63
C SER A 428 -6.69 25.93 15.63
N ASN A 429 -6.40 26.62 14.52
CA ASN A 429 -5.13 27.30 14.27
C ASN A 429 -3.91 26.38 14.45
N ASN A 430 -3.95 25.18 13.87
CA ASN A 430 -2.97 24.09 14.02
C ASN A 430 -2.77 23.55 15.45
N LYS A 431 -3.67 23.84 16.40
CA LYS A 431 -3.61 23.20 17.74
C LYS A 431 -3.90 21.71 17.67
N VAL A 432 -4.66 21.23 16.69
CA VAL A 432 -4.81 19.79 16.41
C VAL A 432 -4.33 19.48 15.00
N LYS A 433 -3.89 18.25 14.76
CA LYS A 433 -3.26 17.85 13.50
C LYS A 433 -4.08 16.79 12.77
N SER A 434 -4.14 16.90 11.45
CA SER A 434 -4.65 15.84 10.61
C SER A 434 -3.57 14.78 10.38
N CYS A 435 -3.89 13.52 10.67
CA CYS A 435 -2.95 12.41 10.52
C CYS A 435 -2.91 11.89 9.08
N GLU A 436 -1.71 11.69 8.53
CA GLU A 436 -1.55 10.95 7.28
C GLU A 436 -1.81 9.46 7.54
N HIS A 437 -2.62 8.83 6.71
CA HIS A 437 -3.02 7.45 6.88
C HIS A 437 -3.27 6.74 5.54
N ARG A 438 -3.28 5.40 5.55
CA ARG A 438 -3.53 4.55 4.38
C ARG A 438 -4.30 3.29 4.78
N ALA A 439 -4.84 2.58 3.79
CA ALA A 439 -5.44 1.27 3.99
C ALA A 439 -4.67 0.20 3.20
N VAL A 440 -4.12 -0.79 3.89
CA VAL A 440 -3.47 -1.96 3.29
C VAL A 440 -4.47 -3.11 3.14
N THR A 441 -4.14 -4.06 2.28
CA THR A 441 -4.92 -5.29 2.09
C THR A 441 -4.20 -6.49 2.72
N ASN A 442 -4.86 -7.64 2.72
CA ASN A 442 -4.30 -8.89 3.20
C ASN A 442 -4.73 -10.04 2.26
N SER A 443 -4.09 -11.20 2.37
CA SER A 443 -4.32 -12.34 1.46
C SER A 443 -5.43 -13.30 1.88
N ASN A 444 -5.96 -13.17 3.09
CA ASN A 444 -6.75 -14.22 3.72
C ASN A 444 -8.21 -13.80 3.92
N ASP A 445 -8.42 -12.59 4.39
CA ASP A 445 -9.67 -12.12 4.96
C ASP A 445 -10.21 -10.90 4.20
N THR A 446 -11.49 -10.95 3.86
CA THR A 446 -12.23 -9.78 3.42
C THR A 446 -12.33 -8.76 4.54
N ARG A 447 -11.95 -7.52 4.28
CA ARG A 447 -12.12 -6.40 5.22
C ARG A 447 -13.24 -5.48 4.76
N ILE A 448 -14.15 -5.13 5.65
CA ILE A 448 -15.21 -4.13 5.40
C ILE A 448 -15.09 -3.03 6.43
N THR A 449 -15.11 -1.78 5.99
CA THR A 449 -15.11 -0.61 6.90
C THR A 449 -16.24 0.33 6.57
N ILE A 450 -16.84 0.94 7.60
CA ILE A 450 -17.84 2.00 7.46
C ILE A 450 -17.21 3.30 7.91
N VAL A 451 -16.95 4.21 6.97
CA VAL A 451 -16.34 5.52 7.26
C VAL A 451 -17.44 6.58 7.21
N CYS A 452 -17.52 7.40 8.26
CA CYS A 452 -18.46 8.50 8.36
C CYS A 452 -17.69 9.81 8.46
N PHE A 453 -17.83 10.65 7.45
CA PHE A 453 -17.16 11.92 7.33
C PHE A 453 -18.09 13.05 7.76
N LEU A 454 -17.68 13.85 8.75
CA LEU A 454 -18.36 15.09 9.09
C LEU A 454 -17.68 16.27 8.40
N TYR A 455 -18.44 16.95 7.55
CA TYR A 455 -18.00 18.11 6.79
C TYR A 455 -18.75 19.37 7.22
N PRO A 456 -18.12 20.54 7.07
CA PRO A 456 -18.83 21.80 6.96
C PRO A 456 -19.60 21.85 5.64
N ALA A 457 -20.80 22.43 5.68
CA ALA A 457 -21.59 22.73 4.50
C ALA A 457 -20.76 23.49 3.47
N SER A 458 -21.03 23.25 2.19
CA SER A 458 -20.27 23.79 1.04
C SER A 458 -20.02 25.30 1.09
N ASP A 459 -20.97 26.09 1.60
CA ASP A 459 -20.89 27.56 1.72
C ASP A 459 -20.40 28.06 3.09
N SER A 460 -20.10 27.16 4.03
CA SER A 460 -19.55 27.52 5.35
C SER A 460 -18.21 28.23 5.22
N ILE A 461 -18.02 29.23 6.07
CA ILE A 461 -16.74 29.91 6.23
C ILE A 461 -15.87 29.13 7.20
N ILE A 462 -14.66 28.81 6.77
CA ILE A 462 -13.62 28.14 7.54
C ILE A 462 -12.54 29.17 7.83
N GLU A 463 -12.26 29.37 9.11
CA GLU A 463 -11.24 30.28 9.62
C GLU A 463 -10.77 29.85 11.01
N PRO A 464 -9.56 30.23 11.44
CA PRO A 464 -9.13 30.05 12.83
C PRO A 464 -10.15 30.64 13.82
N ALA A 465 -10.58 29.85 14.80
CA ALA A 465 -11.55 30.31 15.79
C ALA A 465 -10.99 31.50 16.57
N ALA A 466 -11.82 32.54 16.76
CA ALA A 466 -11.40 33.81 17.33
C ALA A 466 -10.75 33.68 18.73
N SER A 467 -11.20 32.72 19.54
CA SER A 467 -10.63 32.44 20.88
C SER A 467 -9.24 31.80 20.84
N LEU A 468 -8.79 31.31 19.68
CA LEU A 468 -7.52 30.61 19.50
C LEU A 468 -6.44 31.47 18.87
N VAL A 469 -6.78 32.70 18.46
CA VAL A 469 -5.88 33.66 17.83
C VAL A 469 -5.62 34.86 18.74
N ASN A 470 -4.38 35.32 18.80
CA ASN A 470 -3.98 36.52 19.52
C ASN A 470 -2.63 37.04 18.97
N GLU A 471 -2.08 38.10 19.54
CA GLU A 471 -0.81 38.68 19.09
C GLU A 471 0.36 37.69 19.11
N SER A 472 0.37 36.73 20.04
CA SER A 472 1.39 35.68 20.15
C SER A 472 1.10 34.44 19.29
N ASN A 473 -0.15 34.27 18.84
CA ASN A 473 -0.59 33.17 17.97
C ASN A 473 -1.49 33.72 16.85
N PRO A 474 -0.92 34.39 15.83
CA PRO A 474 -1.70 34.98 14.74
C PRO A 474 -2.42 33.89 13.92
N PRO A 475 -3.49 34.24 13.19
CA PRO A 475 -4.16 33.30 12.29
C PRO A 475 -3.19 32.78 11.22
N LEU A 476 -3.07 31.46 11.10
CA LEU A 476 -2.23 30.80 10.11
C LEU A 476 -2.87 30.69 8.72
N CYS A 477 -4.18 30.95 8.64
CA CYS A 477 -4.93 31.02 7.40
C CYS A 477 -5.97 32.14 7.50
N ARG A 478 -6.24 32.81 6.38
CA ARG A 478 -7.41 33.69 6.23
C ARG A 478 -8.68 32.86 6.09
N ALA A 479 -9.83 33.51 6.26
CA ALA A 479 -11.14 32.90 6.01
C ALA A 479 -11.33 32.49 4.53
N PHE A 480 -11.98 31.34 4.31
CA PHE A 480 -12.36 30.83 2.99
C PHE A 480 -13.64 29.97 3.05
N GLN A 481 -14.27 29.71 1.90
CA GLN A 481 -15.42 28.81 1.84
C GLN A 481 -14.98 27.34 1.77
N SER A 482 -15.68 26.45 2.48
CA SER A 482 -15.41 24.99 2.46
C SER A 482 -15.25 24.45 1.03
N LYS A 483 -16.15 24.82 0.10
CA LYS A 483 -16.06 24.41 -1.32
C LYS A 483 -14.81 24.88 -2.07
N GLU A 484 -14.22 26.02 -1.69
CA GLU A 484 -12.99 26.52 -2.31
C GLU A 484 -11.82 25.62 -1.91
N PHE A 485 -11.72 25.28 -0.62
CA PHE A 485 -10.75 24.32 -0.13
C PHE A 485 -10.93 22.94 -0.76
N MET A 486 -12.16 22.41 -0.78
CA MET A 486 -12.43 21.09 -1.39
C MET A 486 -12.04 21.05 -2.87
N ARG A 487 -12.31 22.12 -3.64
CA ARG A 487 -11.89 22.23 -5.04
C ARG A 487 -10.37 22.18 -5.18
N ASN A 488 -9.65 22.92 -4.35
CA ASN A 488 -8.19 22.93 -4.34
C ASN A 488 -7.62 21.57 -3.90
N PHE A 489 -8.22 20.94 -2.90
CA PHE A 489 -7.81 19.65 -2.37
C PHE A 489 -7.85 18.58 -3.46
N TYR A 490 -8.96 18.49 -4.20
CA TYR A 490 -9.08 17.53 -5.29
C TYR A 490 -8.20 17.88 -6.50
N SER A 491 -8.01 19.16 -6.83
CA SER A 491 -7.13 19.55 -7.94
C SER A 491 -5.65 19.26 -7.66
N MET A 492 -5.25 19.28 -6.38
CA MET A 492 -3.91 18.93 -5.91
C MET A 492 -3.74 17.44 -5.58
N GLY A 493 -4.66 16.57 -6.06
CA GLY A 493 -4.56 15.13 -5.87
C GLY A 493 -4.67 14.66 -4.41
N GLY A 494 -5.34 15.43 -3.56
CA GLY A 494 -5.52 15.12 -2.13
C GLY A 494 -4.41 15.62 -1.21
N ASN A 495 -3.49 16.47 -1.70
CA ASN A 495 -2.49 17.10 -0.86
C ASN A 495 -3.07 18.36 -0.19
N GLY A 496 -3.39 18.26 1.10
CA GLY A 496 -4.00 19.36 1.84
C GLY A 496 -3.05 20.52 2.16
N GLU A 497 -1.75 20.26 2.34
CA GLU A 497 -0.79 21.35 2.53
C GLU A 497 -0.73 22.27 1.31
N LEU A 498 -0.67 21.69 0.11
CA LEU A 498 -0.73 22.43 -1.16
C LEU A 498 -2.10 23.11 -1.35
N ALA A 499 -3.18 22.42 -0.98
CA ALA A 499 -4.53 22.96 -1.07
C ALA A 499 -4.76 24.18 -0.16
N LEU A 500 -4.04 24.25 0.97
CA LEU A 500 -4.12 25.35 1.93
C LEU A 500 -3.23 26.56 1.57
N GLN A 501 -2.22 26.41 0.71
CA GLN A 501 -1.31 27.51 0.34
C GLN A 501 -2.01 28.81 -0.09
N PRO A 502 -3.10 28.79 -0.89
CA PRO A 502 -3.81 30.02 -1.29
C PRO A 502 -4.51 30.78 -0.15
N PHE A 503 -4.57 30.18 1.03
CA PHE A 503 -5.24 30.72 2.22
C PHE A 503 -4.27 31.06 3.35
N LYS A 504 -2.97 30.75 3.22
CA LYS A 504 -1.95 31.10 4.22
C LYS A 504 -1.63 32.58 4.25
#